data_AF-A0A7V8NPU7-F1
#
_entry.id   AF-A0A7V8NPU7-F1
#
_cell.length_a   1.000
_cell.length_b   1.000
_cell.length_c   1.000
_cell.angle_alpha   90.00
_cell.angle_beta   90.00
_cell.angle_gamma   90.00
#
_symmetry.space_group_name_H-M   'P 1'
#
loop_
_entity.id
_entity.type
_entity.pdbx_description
1 polymer ?
#
loop_
_entity_poly.entity_id
_entity_poly.type
_entity_poly.pdbx_seq_one_letter_code
_entity_poly.pdbx_strand_id
1 'polypeptide(L)'
;MFRGAGDAEAGELDLGVGVILVLLAMPGLLVSLLMLEKYGSLIRFLSGQGAVDPFKAALPDEYLFIVLSVSVTGAAALWRWDTIFLDRRDYANLVPLPLSLGAIFFANLCALLALTGAFTFVANGASVVLFPIAVVGSRPSLSLFLRFAAGHAAAVFAASVFSFFAIFALAGLLTALLPPSAFRRVSLSIRFVSVVALLILLATSLTVPDLLGRLSITNAHRVAVLPPVSFLGVARTVWAGANDTFAAGMAR
;
A
#
# COMPACT_ATOMS: atom_id res chain seq x y z
N MET A 1 -15.37 33.51 31.83
CA MET A 1 -14.48 33.36 30.65
C MET A 1 -13.76 32.02 30.77
N PHE A 2 -14.30 30.96 30.17
CA PHE A 2 -13.67 29.63 30.07
C PHE A 2 -13.89 29.10 28.64
N ARG A 3 -13.33 29.81 27.66
CA ARG A 3 -13.13 29.35 26.27
C ARG A 3 -11.65 29.59 25.99
N GLY A 4 -10.87 28.53 25.84
CA GLY A 4 -9.43 28.65 25.62
C GLY A 4 -8.66 27.33 25.71
N ALA A 5 -9.18 26.33 26.45
CA ALA A 5 -8.53 25.02 26.52
C ALA A 5 -8.95 24.10 25.35
N GLY A 6 -10.24 24.07 24.99
CA GLY A 6 -10.75 23.17 23.94
C GLY A 6 -10.30 23.51 22.51
N ASP A 7 -10.12 24.80 22.20
CA ASP A 7 -9.71 25.23 20.86
C ASP A 7 -8.20 24.99 20.62
N ALA A 8 -7.39 25.07 21.68
CA ALA A 8 -5.96 24.77 21.61
C ALA A 8 -5.71 23.26 21.47
N GLU A 9 -6.43 22.44 22.24
CA GLU A 9 -6.34 20.98 22.21
C GLU A 9 -6.89 20.40 20.89
N ALA A 10 -7.97 20.97 20.35
CA ALA A 10 -8.48 20.64 19.01
C ALA A 10 -7.48 21.02 17.90
N GLY A 11 -6.86 22.20 17.99
CA GLY A 11 -5.84 22.63 17.02
C GLY A 11 -4.58 21.75 17.04
N GLU A 12 -4.18 21.26 18.21
CA GLU A 12 -3.03 20.37 18.37
C GLU A 12 -3.33 18.94 17.84
N LEU A 13 -4.57 18.45 18.04
CA LEU A 13 -5.05 17.20 17.46
C LEU A 13 -5.15 17.27 15.92
N ASP A 14 -5.68 18.37 15.37
CA ASP A 14 -5.77 18.60 13.93
C ASP A 14 -4.38 18.68 13.27
N LEU A 15 -3.42 19.34 13.93
CA LEU A 15 -2.03 19.36 13.50
C LEU A 15 -1.41 17.95 13.51
N GLY A 16 -1.65 17.17 14.56
CA GLY A 16 -1.15 15.80 14.67
C GLY A 16 -1.66 14.88 13.55
N VAL A 17 -2.96 14.92 13.29
CA VAL A 17 -3.58 14.14 12.20
C VAL A 17 -3.05 14.60 10.83
N GLY A 18 -2.94 15.90 10.61
CA GLY A 18 -2.40 16.46 9.38
C GLY A 18 -0.95 16.01 9.10
N VAL A 19 -0.09 16.00 10.11
CA VAL A 19 1.31 15.52 9.99
C VAL A 19 1.37 14.04 9.63
N ILE A 20 0.54 13.20 10.24
CA ILE A 20 0.45 11.77 9.90
C ILE A 20 -0.04 11.60 8.45
N LEU A 21 -1.06 12.40 8.09
CA LEU A 21 -1.54 12.70 6.74
C LEU A 21 -0.42 12.74 5.70
N VAL A 22 0.39 13.78 5.91
CA VAL A 22 1.51 14.13 5.05
C VAL A 22 2.56 13.02 5.08
N LEU A 23 2.97 12.54 6.25
CA LEU A 23 4.01 11.51 6.37
C LEU A 23 3.64 10.22 5.61
N LEU A 24 2.35 9.85 5.61
CA LEU A 24 1.85 8.67 4.90
C LEU A 24 1.82 8.88 3.37
N ALA A 25 1.44 10.08 2.91
CA ALA A 25 1.36 10.41 1.49
C ALA A 25 2.73 10.73 0.86
N MET A 26 3.66 11.25 1.65
CA MET A 26 4.95 11.78 1.19
C MET A 26 5.77 10.79 0.38
N PRO A 27 5.95 9.52 0.77
CA PRO A 27 6.75 8.58 -0.01
C PRO A 27 6.17 8.37 -1.42
N GLY A 28 4.86 8.14 -1.54
CA GLY A 28 4.20 7.95 -2.82
C GLY A 28 4.26 9.20 -3.70
N LEU A 29 4.05 10.37 -3.09
CA LEU A 29 4.14 11.66 -3.78
C LEU A 29 5.56 11.94 -4.30
N LEU A 30 6.57 11.86 -3.43
CA LEU A 30 7.97 12.15 -3.78
C LEU A 30 8.49 11.21 -4.85
N VAL A 31 8.28 9.89 -4.71
CA VAL A 31 8.71 8.92 -5.72
C VAL A 31 8.05 9.21 -7.06
N SER A 32 6.76 9.56 -7.07
CA SER A 32 6.06 9.91 -8.32
C SER A 32 6.58 11.19 -8.97
N LEU A 33 6.95 12.20 -8.18
CA LEU A 33 7.56 13.42 -8.69
C LEU A 33 8.94 13.14 -9.30
N LEU A 34 9.75 12.30 -8.67
CA LEU A 34 11.04 11.86 -9.22
C LEU A 34 10.87 11.09 -10.55
N MET A 35 9.75 10.38 -10.73
CA MET A 35 9.46 9.70 -11.99
C MET A 35 9.17 10.69 -13.14
N LEU A 36 8.64 11.88 -12.88
CA LEU A 36 8.45 12.89 -13.93
C LEU A 36 9.78 13.30 -14.56
N GLU A 37 10.85 13.38 -13.75
CA GLU A 37 12.20 13.62 -14.24
C GLU A 37 12.71 12.44 -15.07
N LYS A 38 12.58 11.21 -14.54
CA LYS A 38 13.03 9.98 -15.21
C LYS A 38 12.38 9.76 -16.58
N TYR A 39 11.09 10.04 -16.71
CA TYR A 39 10.31 9.81 -17.94
C TYR A 39 10.15 11.05 -18.83
N GLY A 40 10.55 12.24 -18.35
CA GLY A 40 10.36 13.51 -19.03
C GLY A 40 11.04 13.57 -20.41
N SER A 41 10.27 13.89 -21.45
CA SER A 41 10.75 13.96 -22.83
C SER A 41 11.80 15.06 -23.03
N LEU A 42 11.63 16.22 -22.38
CA LEU A 42 12.56 17.35 -22.45
C LEU A 42 13.92 17.01 -21.83
N ILE A 43 13.93 16.45 -20.62
CA ILE A 43 15.18 16.10 -19.92
C ILE A 43 15.92 15.00 -20.69
N ARG A 44 15.20 13.98 -21.18
CA ARG A 44 15.80 12.93 -22.01
C ARG A 44 16.39 13.47 -23.31
N PHE A 45 15.70 14.40 -23.98
CA PHE A 45 16.21 15.09 -25.17
C PHE A 45 17.51 15.85 -24.85
N LEU A 46 17.53 16.62 -23.76
CA LEU A 46 18.71 17.37 -23.31
C LEU A 46 19.87 16.47 -22.87
N SER A 47 19.57 15.28 -22.34
CA SER A 47 20.57 14.34 -21.82
C SER A 47 21.20 13.46 -22.90
N GLY A 48 20.78 13.59 -24.16
CA GLY A 48 21.26 12.77 -25.28
C GLY A 48 20.94 11.28 -25.14
N GLN A 49 20.03 10.91 -24.23
CA GLN A 49 19.64 9.52 -24.02
C GLN A 49 18.68 9.08 -25.12
N GLY A 50 18.96 7.95 -25.75
CA GLY A 50 18.16 7.41 -26.85
C GLY A 50 16.72 7.03 -26.46
N ALA A 51 15.96 6.53 -27.45
CA ALA A 51 14.59 6.09 -27.29
C ALA A 51 14.48 4.78 -26.46
N VAL A 52 14.65 4.86 -25.14
CA VAL A 52 14.27 3.81 -24.19
C VAL A 52 12.76 3.64 -24.20
N ASP A 53 12.31 2.38 -24.31
CA ASP A 53 10.91 1.98 -24.22
C ASP A 53 10.37 2.21 -22.78
N PRO A 54 9.44 3.17 -22.58
CA PRO A 54 8.91 3.51 -21.26
C PRO A 54 8.27 2.31 -20.54
N PHE A 55 7.67 1.37 -21.28
CA PHE A 55 6.92 0.25 -20.69
C PHE A 55 7.82 -0.84 -20.10
N LYS A 56 9.05 -0.98 -20.63
CA LYS A 56 10.08 -1.84 -20.05
C LYS A 56 10.71 -1.18 -18.83
N ALA A 57 10.96 0.13 -18.91
CA ALA A 57 11.50 0.91 -17.80
C ALA A 57 10.52 1.03 -16.62
N ALA A 58 9.21 0.92 -16.87
CA ALA A 58 8.16 1.03 -15.85
C ALA A 58 8.05 -0.20 -14.95
N LEU A 59 8.49 -1.39 -15.37
CA LEU A 59 8.38 -2.62 -14.58
C LEU A 59 9.03 -2.51 -13.19
N PRO A 60 10.30 -2.08 -13.03
CA PRO A 60 10.90 -1.84 -11.73
C PRO A 60 10.13 -0.82 -10.89
N ASP A 61 9.60 0.22 -11.52
CA ASP A 61 8.92 1.31 -10.82
C ASP A 61 7.52 0.88 -10.34
N GLU A 62 6.78 0.10 -11.15
CA GLU A 62 5.53 -0.53 -10.75
C GLU A 62 5.75 -1.42 -9.50
N TYR A 63 6.82 -2.22 -9.50
CA TYR A 63 7.20 -3.04 -8.35
C TYR A 63 7.53 -2.20 -7.12
N LEU A 64 8.33 -1.15 -7.28
CA LEU A 64 8.68 -0.21 -6.21
C LEU A 64 7.42 0.40 -5.59
N PHE A 65 6.48 0.89 -6.40
CA PHE A 65 5.23 1.45 -5.89
C PHE A 65 4.43 0.41 -5.12
N ILE A 66 4.27 -0.82 -5.62
CA ILE A 66 3.54 -1.87 -4.91
C ILE A 66 4.18 -2.17 -3.56
N VAL A 67 5.50 -2.34 -3.52
CA VAL A 67 6.24 -2.61 -2.28
C VAL A 67 6.12 -1.43 -1.31
N LEU A 68 6.18 -0.20 -1.82
CA LEU A 68 5.97 1.01 -1.03
C LEU A 68 4.55 1.04 -0.44
N SER A 69 3.52 0.74 -1.24
CA SER A 69 2.13 0.63 -0.80
C SER A 69 1.96 -0.39 0.34
N VAL A 70 2.55 -1.58 0.19
CA VAL A 70 2.54 -2.63 1.23
C VAL A 70 3.23 -2.16 2.51
N SER A 71 4.39 -1.51 2.36
CA SER A 71 5.21 -1.04 3.48
C SER A 71 4.49 0.07 4.26
N VAL A 72 3.93 1.05 3.55
CA VAL A 72 3.26 2.22 4.13
C VAL A 72 1.96 1.81 4.84
N THR A 73 1.08 1.05 4.17
CA THR A 73 -0.18 0.65 4.82
C THR A 73 0.01 -0.45 5.87
N GLY A 74 1.02 -1.30 5.71
CA GLY A 74 1.44 -2.25 6.74
C GLY A 74 1.96 -1.54 8.00
N ALA A 75 2.81 -0.53 7.82
CA ALA A 75 3.28 0.29 8.93
C ALA A 75 2.12 1.03 9.63
N ALA A 76 1.16 1.56 8.86
CA ALA A 76 -0.05 2.19 9.40
C ALA A 76 -0.91 1.19 10.21
N ALA A 77 -1.06 -0.05 9.74
CA ALA A 77 -1.76 -1.10 10.48
C ALA A 77 -1.03 -1.47 11.77
N LEU A 78 0.31 -1.58 11.75
CA LEU A 78 1.12 -1.83 12.95
C LEU A 78 1.03 -0.68 13.96
N TRP A 79 0.99 0.56 13.48
CA TRP A 79 0.80 1.73 14.32
C TRP A 79 -0.58 1.72 15.01
N ARG A 80 -1.61 1.24 14.30
CA ARG A 80 -2.97 1.07 14.84
C ARG A 80 -3.17 -0.25 15.59
N TRP A 81 -2.14 -1.08 15.74
CA TRP A 81 -2.25 -2.45 16.27
C TRP A 81 -3.09 -2.58 17.54
N ASP A 82 -2.86 -1.72 18.54
CA ASP A 82 -3.59 -1.79 19.82
C ASP A 82 -5.03 -1.29 19.73
N THR A 83 -5.32 -0.46 18.74
CA THR A 83 -6.63 0.18 18.51
C THR A 83 -7.49 -0.56 17.49
N ILE A 84 -6.96 -1.62 16.88
CA ILE A 84 -7.64 -2.38 15.82
C ILE A 84 -8.81 -3.23 16.37
N PHE A 85 -8.73 -3.66 17.62
CA PHE A 85 -9.80 -4.40 18.28
C PHE A 85 -10.50 -3.51 19.31
N LEU A 86 -11.82 -3.67 19.47
CA LEU A 86 -12.54 -3.04 20.57
C LEU A 86 -11.95 -3.51 21.90
N ASP A 87 -11.63 -2.56 22.77
CA ASP A 87 -11.15 -2.89 24.10
C ASP A 87 -12.27 -3.52 24.94
N ARG A 88 -11.90 -4.36 25.92
CA ARG A 88 -12.88 -4.94 26.87
C ARG A 88 -13.70 -3.87 27.59
N ARG A 89 -13.15 -2.66 27.73
CA ARG A 89 -13.82 -1.49 28.33
C ARG A 89 -14.89 -0.92 27.42
N ASP A 90 -14.63 -0.86 26.12
CA ASP A 90 -15.60 -0.38 25.13
C ASP A 90 -16.77 -1.36 25.03
N TYR A 91 -16.48 -2.66 25.08
CA TYR A 91 -17.52 -3.69 25.20
C TYR A 91 -18.33 -3.52 26.50
N ALA A 92 -17.68 -3.32 27.65
CA ALA A 92 -18.37 -3.16 28.93
C ALA A 92 -19.27 -1.90 28.98
N ASN A 93 -18.89 -0.83 28.28
CA ASN A 93 -19.69 0.38 28.13
C ASN A 93 -20.88 0.19 27.17
N LEU A 94 -20.78 -0.74 26.21
CA LEU A 94 -21.84 -1.06 25.25
C LEU A 94 -22.81 -2.14 25.75
N VAL A 95 -22.39 -3.00 26.68
CA VAL A 95 -23.21 -4.07 27.31
C VAL A 95 -24.54 -3.57 27.92
N PRO A 96 -24.63 -2.40 28.59
CA PRO A 96 -25.92 -1.94 29.14
C PRO A 96 -26.91 -1.44 28.07
N LEU A 97 -26.49 -1.27 26.81
CA LEU A 97 -27.37 -0.86 25.72
C LEU A 97 -27.96 -2.10 25.01
N PRO A 98 -29.24 -2.10 24.63
CA PRO A 98 -29.88 -3.21 23.90
C PRO A 98 -29.45 -3.22 22.42
N LEU A 99 -28.15 -3.34 22.16
CA LEU A 99 -27.58 -3.43 20.81
C LEU A 99 -27.42 -4.90 20.42
N SER A 100 -27.77 -5.24 19.18
CA SER A 100 -27.48 -6.57 18.66
C SER A 100 -25.97 -6.73 18.43
N LEU A 101 -25.43 -7.92 18.75
CA LEU A 101 -24.03 -8.24 18.46
C LEU A 101 -23.70 -8.06 16.97
N GLY A 102 -24.69 -8.31 16.10
CA GLY A 102 -24.56 -8.07 14.65
C GLY A 102 -24.34 -6.60 14.32
N ALA A 103 -25.07 -5.67 14.95
CA ALA A 103 -24.88 -4.24 14.71
C ALA A 103 -23.47 -3.77 15.12
N ILE A 104 -22.97 -4.26 16.25
CA ILE A 104 -21.60 -3.95 16.72
C ILE A 104 -20.56 -4.50 15.72
N PHE A 105 -20.74 -5.73 15.27
CA PHE A 105 -19.86 -6.36 14.28
C PHE A 105 -19.83 -5.58 12.96
N PHE A 106 -21.01 -5.27 12.39
CA PHE A 106 -21.10 -4.52 11.13
C PHE A 106 -20.53 -3.10 11.26
N ALA A 107 -20.80 -2.41 12.38
CA ALA A 107 -20.22 -1.09 12.63
C ALA A 107 -18.68 -1.15 12.66
N ASN A 108 -18.11 -2.13 13.35
CA ASN A 108 -16.66 -2.31 13.41
C ASN A 108 -16.07 -2.68 12.04
N LEU A 109 -16.73 -3.56 11.28
CA LEU A 109 -16.31 -3.91 9.92
C LEU A 109 -16.32 -2.69 9.00
N CYS A 110 -17.38 -1.88 9.03
CA CYS A 110 -17.47 -0.64 8.26
C CYS A 110 -16.39 0.36 8.66
N ALA A 111 -16.12 0.52 9.96
CA ALA A 111 -15.06 1.39 10.45
C ALA A 111 -13.67 0.94 9.96
N LEU A 112 -13.41 -0.38 10.00
CA LEU A 112 -12.16 -0.96 9.53
C LEU A 112 -11.98 -0.78 8.01
N LEU A 113 -13.05 -1.00 7.24
CA LEU A 113 -13.03 -0.79 5.79
C LEU A 113 -12.81 0.68 5.43
N ALA A 114 -13.49 1.59 6.13
CA ALA A 114 -13.32 3.03 5.94
C ALA A 114 -11.89 3.48 6.27
N LEU A 115 -11.32 2.99 7.39
CA LEU A 115 -9.95 3.29 7.79
C LEU A 115 -8.93 2.75 6.77
N THR A 116 -9.10 1.50 6.34
CA THR A 116 -8.24 0.86 5.34
C THR A 116 -8.30 1.62 4.01
N GLY A 117 -9.52 2.00 3.59
CA GLY A 117 -9.74 2.81 2.39
C GLY A 117 -9.06 4.17 2.48
N ALA A 118 -9.19 4.86 3.60
CA ALA A 118 -8.54 6.15 3.84
C ALA A 118 -7.01 6.05 3.76
N PHE A 119 -6.39 5.09 4.45
CA PHE A 119 -4.94 4.89 4.37
C PHE A 119 -4.48 4.50 2.96
N THR A 120 -5.24 3.64 2.29
CA THR A 120 -4.93 3.24 0.91
C THR A 120 -4.99 4.44 -0.04
N PHE A 121 -6.00 5.28 0.10
CA PHE A 121 -6.15 6.48 -0.73
C PHE A 121 -5.06 7.51 -0.45
N VAL A 122 -4.75 7.77 0.82
CA VAL A 122 -3.72 8.75 1.20
C VAL A 122 -2.33 8.29 0.76
N ALA A 123 -1.99 7.02 0.97
CA ALA A 123 -0.68 6.49 0.62
C ALA A 123 -0.42 6.46 -0.90
N ASN A 124 -1.46 6.24 -1.70
CA ASN A 124 -1.31 5.95 -3.14
C ASN A 124 -1.98 6.98 -4.07
N GLY A 125 -2.80 7.89 -3.55
CA GLY A 125 -3.61 8.80 -4.37
C GLY A 125 -2.75 9.64 -5.32
N ALA A 126 -1.60 10.12 -4.84
CA ALA A 126 -0.64 10.84 -5.68
C ALA A 126 -0.03 9.95 -6.78
N SER A 127 0.35 8.70 -6.46
CA SER A 127 0.98 7.81 -7.45
C SER A 127 0.01 7.35 -8.52
N VAL A 128 -1.25 7.10 -8.17
CA VAL A 128 -2.31 6.72 -9.12
C VAL A 128 -2.51 7.76 -10.23
N VAL A 129 -2.19 9.02 -9.96
CA VAL A 129 -2.30 10.10 -10.96
C VAL A 129 -0.94 10.39 -11.60
N LEU A 130 0.07 10.68 -10.77
CA LEU A 130 1.36 11.21 -11.25
C LEU A 130 2.20 10.17 -11.99
N PHE A 131 2.17 8.91 -11.57
CA PHE A 131 2.97 7.87 -12.22
C PHE A 131 2.48 7.54 -13.64
N PRO A 132 1.18 7.33 -13.90
CA PRO A 132 0.67 7.22 -15.28
C PRO A 132 0.94 8.45 -16.14
N ILE A 133 0.88 9.67 -15.57
CA ILE A 133 1.25 10.90 -16.29
C ILE A 133 2.73 10.85 -16.70
N ALA A 134 3.63 10.45 -15.78
CA ALA A 134 5.04 10.34 -16.08
C ALA A 134 5.32 9.33 -17.20
N VAL A 135 4.75 8.12 -17.12
CA VAL A 135 5.06 7.02 -18.04
C VAL A 135 4.36 7.17 -19.41
N VAL A 136 3.08 7.52 -19.41
CA VAL A 136 2.21 7.48 -20.61
C VAL A 136 1.87 8.88 -21.13
N GLY A 137 2.07 9.95 -20.35
CA GLY A 137 1.62 11.31 -20.70
C GLY A 137 2.19 11.89 -22.01
N SER A 138 3.30 11.35 -22.50
CA SER A 138 3.87 11.72 -23.81
C SER A 138 3.24 11.00 -25.01
N ARG A 139 2.32 10.04 -24.78
CA ARG A 139 1.64 9.26 -25.82
C ARG A 139 0.25 9.84 -26.12
N PRO A 140 -0.17 9.91 -27.39
CA PRO A 140 -1.46 10.50 -27.78
C PRO A 140 -2.66 9.54 -27.56
N SER A 141 -2.60 8.62 -26.60
CA SER A 141 -3.64 7.59 -26.40
C SER A 141 -4.25 7.64 -25.00
N LEU A 142 -5.46 8.20 -24.91
CA LEU A 142 -6.22 8.25 -23.66
C LEU A 142 -6.61 6.85 -23.18
N SER A 143 -6.94 5.93 -24.09
CA SER A 143 -7.29 4.55 -23.72
C SER A 143 -6.11 3.84 -23.04
N LEU A 144 -4.89 4.00 -23.57
CA LEU A 144 -3.70 3.44 -22.97
C LEU A 144 -3.42 4.06 -21.59
N PHE A 145 -3.56 5.37 -21.47
CA PHE A 145 -3.42 6.08 -20.20
C PHE A 145 -4.39 5.53 -19.14
N LEU A 146 -5.68 5.43 -19.47
CA LEU A 146 -6.70 4.94 -18.54
C LEU A 146 -6.47 3.47 -18.15
N ARG A 147 -6.08 2.62 -19.10
CA ARG A 147 -5.76 1.22 -18.82
C ARG A 147 -4.55 1.09 -17.90
N PHE A 148 -3.47 1.84 -18.18
CA PHE A 148 -2.27 1.86 -17.35
C PHE A 148 -2.55 2.37 -15.95
N ALA A 149 -3.27 3.49 -15.84
CA ALA A 149 -3.70 4.05 -14.55
C ALA A 149 -4.59 3.07 -13.77
N ALA A 150 -5.53 2.40 -14.43
CA ALA A 150 -6.38 1.39 -13.80
C ALA A 150 -5.57 0.17 -13.31
N GLY A 151 -4.61 -0.31 -14.11
CA GLY A 151 -3.73 -1.41 -13.72
C GLY A 151 -2.85 -1.06 -12.52
N HIS A 152 -2.23 0.13 -12.54
CA HIS A 152 -1.45 0.63 -11.42
C HIS A 152 -2.32 0.79 -10.16
N ALA A 153 -3.47 1.45 -10.27
CA ALA A 153 -4.41 1.64 -9.16
C ALA A 153 -4.88 0.31 -8.56
N ALA A 154 -5.26 -0.65 -9.39
CA ALA A 154 -5.69 -1.96 -8.94
C ALA A 154 -4.59 -2.67 -8.15
N ALA A 155 -3.35 -2.63 -8.62
CA ALA A 155 -2.23 -3.27 -7.94
C ALA A 155 -1.88 -2.61 -6.60
N VAL A 156 -1.72 -1.28 -6.57
CA VAL A 156 -1.35 -0.57 -5.33
C VAL A 156 -2.47 -0.62 -4.28
N PHE A 157 -3.73 -0.52 -4.70
CA PHE A 157 -4.87 -0.63 -3.77
C PHE A 157 -5.03 -2.05 -3.25
N ALA A 158 -4.97 -3.08 -4.11
CA ALA A 158 -5.05 -4.47 -3.67
C ALA A 158 -3.90 -4.82 -2.72
N ALA A 159 -2.68 -4.35 -3.03
CA ALA A 159 -1.51 -4.56 -2.18
C ALA A 159 -1.65 -3.86 -0.82
N SER A 160 -2.16 -2.63 -0.81
CA SER A 160 -2.40 -1.87 0.42
C SER A 160 -3.45 -2.53 1.32
N VAL A 161 -4.58 -2.94 0.73
CA VAL A 161 -5.68 -3.63 1.43
C VAL A 161 -5.17 -4.97 1.97
N PHE A 162 -4.46 -5.75 1.15
CA PHE A 162 -3.88 -7.03 1.58
C PHE A 162 -2.93 -6.86 2.76
N SER A 163 -2.00 -5.88 2.69
CA SER A 163 -1.03 -5.64 3.77
C SER A 163 -1.71 -5.29 5.08
N PHE A 164 -2.69 -4.37 5.03
CA PHE A 164 -3.45 -3.98 6.21
C PHE A 164 -4.20 -5.17 6.83
N PHE A 165 -4.93 -5.94 6.01
CA PHE A 165 -5.67 -7.10 6.48
C PHE A 165 -4.77 -8.25 6.93
N ALA A 166 -3.58 -8.42 6.37
CA ALA A 166 -2.61 -9.42 6.81
C ALA A 166 -2.14 -9.13 8.25
N ILE A 167 -1.86 -7.87 8.56
CA ILE A 167 -1.45 -7.44 9.90
C ILE A 167 -2.63 -7.49 10.87
N PHE A 168 -3.82 -7.09 10.43
CA PHE A 168 -5.06 -7.25 11.18
C PHE A 168 -5.33 -8.72 11.53
N ALA A 169 -5.22 -9.63 10.55
CA ALA A 169 -5.43 -11.05 10.74
C ALA A 169 -4.38 -11.66 11.67
N LEU A 170 -3.11 -11.22 11.57
CA LEU A 170 -2.05 -11.63 12.49
C LEU A 170 -2.35 -11.18 13.91
N ALA A 171 -2.76 -9.93 14.11
CA ALA A 171 -3.16 -9.42 15.41
C ALA A 171 -4.35 -10.20 15.99
N GLY A 172 -5.35 -10.50 15.16
CA GLY A 172 -6.53 -11.28 15.54
C GLY A 172 -6.23 -12.74 15.86
N LEU A 173 -5.30 -13.36 15.13
CA LEU A 173 -4.85 -14.71 15.41
C LEU A 173 -4.12 -14.77 16.76
N LEU A 174 -3.33 -13.75 17.07
CA LEU A 174 -2.62 -13.68 18.35
C LEU A 174 -3.57 -13.47 19.53
N THR A 175 -4.59 -12.62 19.38
CA THR A 175 -5.60 -12.43 20.43
C THR A 175 -6.46 -13.68 20.62
N ALA A 176 -6.71 -14.46 19.56
CA ALA A 176 -7.46 -15.71 19.63
C ALA A 176 -6.66 -16.87 20.26
N LEU A 177 -5.35 -16.97 19.98
CA LEU A 177 -4.53 -18.12 20.39
C LEU A 177 -3.79 -17.91 21.72
N LEU A 178 -3.46 -16.68 22.13
CA LEU A 178 -2.62 -16.44 23.30
C LEU A 178 -3.40 -15.96 24.54
N PRO A 179 -3.03 -16.44 25.74
CA PRO A 179 -3.52 -15.86 26.98
C PRO A 179 -2.95 -14.44 27.18
N PRO A 180 -3.62 -13.57 27.96
CA PRO A 180 -3.26 -12.15 28.11
C PRO A 180 -1.81 -11.89 28.56
N SER A 181 -1.22 -12.80 29.35
CA SER A 181 0.16 -12.70 29.84
C SER A 181 1.20 -12.94 28.74
N ALA A 182 0.94 -13.90 27.85
CA ALA A 182 1.82 -14.22 26.73
C ALA A 182 1.65 -13.22 25.57
N PHE A 183 0.42 -12.74 25.35
CA PHE A 183 0.11 -11.76 24.30
C PHE A 183 1.02 -10.54 24.37
N ARG A 184 1.27 -9.98 25.57
CA ARG A 184 2.10 -8.78 25.73
C ARG A 184 3.54 -8.97 25.26
N ARG A 185 4.13 -10.15 25.50
CA ARG A 185 5.52 -10.46 25.09
C ARG A 185 5.59 -10.75 23.59
N VAL A 186 4.70 -11.62 23.11
CA VAL A 186 4.69 -12.09 21.73
C VAL A 186 4.27 -10.97 20.76
N SER A 187 3.34 -10.12 21.15
CA SER A 187 2.90 -8.96 20.36
C SER A 187 4.07 -8.02 20.04
N LEU A 188 4.93 -7.70 21.02
CA LEU A 188 6.09 -6.85 20.79
C LEU A 188 7.07 -7.49 19.80
N SER A 189 7.39 -8.77 19.97
CA SER A 189 8.26 -9.50 19.04
C SER A 189 7.69 -9.54 17.63
N ILE A 190 6.38 -9.78 17.49
CA ILE A 190 5.73 -9.87 16.17
C ILE A 190 5.63 -8.51 15.50
N ARG A 191 5.40 -7.43 16.24
CA ARG A 191 5.45 -6.08 15.67
C ARG A 191 6.85 -5.76 15.15
N PHE A 192 7.89 -6.06 15.95
CA PHE A 192 9.27 -5.85 15.53
C PHE A 192 9.61 -6.66 14.27
N VAL A 193 9.28 -7.95 14.26
CA VAL A 193 9.50 -8.82 13.08
C VAL A 193 8.72 -8.31 11.88
N SER A 194 7.48 -7.86 12.06
CA SER A 194 6.66 -7.28 10.97
C SER A 194 7.30 -6.02 10.41
N VAL A 195 7.78 -5.09 11.26
CA VAL A 195 8.50 -3.89 10.80
C VAL A 195 9.75 -4.27 10.01
N VAL A 196 10.56 -5.19 10.53
CA VAL A 196 11.77 -5.67 9.84
C VAL A 196 11.40 -6.34 8.50
N ALA A 197 10.34 -7.14 8.47
CA ALA A 197 9.87 -7.78 7.24
C ALA A 197 9.41 -6.76 6.19
N LEU A 198 8.69 -5.70 6.60
CA LEU A 198 8.30 -4.60 5.71
C LEU A 198 9.53 -3.83 5.20
N LEU A 199 10.53 -3.59 6.04
CA LEU A 199 11.78 -2.94 5.61
C LEU A 199 12.60 -3.81 4.66
N ILE A 200 12.69 -5.13 4.91
CA ILE A 200 13.32 -6.09 4.00
C ILE A 200 12.57 -6.09 2.67
N LEU A 201 11.23 -6.12 2.71
CA LEU A 201 10.40 -6.04 1.51
C LEU A 201 10.69 -4.74 0.75
N LEU A 202 10.77 -3.60 1.44
CA LEU A 202 11.15 -2.33 0.82
C LEU A 202 12.54 -2.38 0.17
N ALA A 203 13.51 -3.00 0.82
CA ALA A 203 14.86 -3.17 0.28
C ALA A 203 14.90 -4.07 -0.97
N THR A 204 13.93 -4.98 -1.15
CA THR A 204 13.83 -5.79 -2.38
C THR A 204 13.59 -4.94 -3.62
N SER A 205 13.03 -3.73 -3.49
CA SER A 205 12.86 -2.80 -4.62
C SER A 205 14.17 -2.42 -5.31
N LEU A 206 15.32 -2.54 -4.62
CA LEU A 206 16.64 -2.24 -5.17
C LEU A 206 17.26 -3.41 -5.95
N THR A 207 16.77 -4.64 -5.76
CA THR A 207 17.44 -5.87 -6.23
C THR A 207 16.55 -6.77 -7.07
N VAL A 208 15.28 -6.90 -6.70
CA VAL A 208 14.31 -7.76 -7.37
C VAL A 208 14.00 -7.30 -8.79
N PRO A 209 13.93 -6.00 -9.13
CA PRO A 209 13.66 -5.63 -10.51
C PRO A 209 14.74 -6.03 -11.52
N ASP A 210 16.01 -5.99 -11.11
CA ASP A 210 17.12 -6.51 -11.93
C ASP A 210 16.99 -8.02 -12.13
N LEU A 211 16.54 -8.72 -11.08
CA LEU A 211 16.25 -10.14 -11.16
C LEU A 211 15.04 -10.42 -12.06
N LEU A 212 13.95 -9.65 -11.97
CA LEU A 212 12.77 -9.78 -12.83
C LEU A 212 13.09 -9.49 -14.30
N GLY A 213 13.99 -8.55 -14.58
CA GLY A 213 14.49 -8.28 -15.93
C GLY A 213 15.36 -9.40 -16.50
N ARG A 214 16.01 -10.20 -15.64
CA ARG A 214 16.89 -11.33 -16.01
C ARG A 214 16.18 -12.68 -16.01
N LEU A 215 15.13 -12.84 -15.21
CA LEU A 215 14.41 -14.10 -15.07
C LEU A 215 13.61 -14.39 -16.34
N SER A 216 14.04 -15.43 -17.06
CA SER A 216 13.21 -16.08 -18.07
C SER A 216 11.89 -16.54 -17.45
N ILE A 217 10.81 -16.39 -18.22
CA ILE A 217 9.39 -16.68 -17.93
C ILE A 217 9.21 -18.01 -17.16
N THR A 218 10.11 -18.98 -17.34
CA THR A 218 10.08 -20.31 -16.72
C THR A 218 10.13 -20.33 -15.18
N ASN A 219 10.71 -19.32 -14.52
CA ASN A 219 10.81 -19.24 -13.05
C ASN A 219 9.82 -18.23 -12.42
N ALA A 220 9.00 -17.55 -13.22
CA ALA A 220 8.11 -16.49 -12.75
C ALA A 220 7.13 -16.97 -11.68
N HIS A 221 6.58 -18.19 -11.81
CA HIS A 221 5.66 -18.80 -10.85
C HIS A 221 6.26 -18.96 -9.44
N ARG A 222 7.57 -19.21 -9.31
CA ARG A 222 8.23 -19.38 -7.99
C ARG A 222 8.33 -18.06 -7.24
N VAL A 223 8.52 -16.97 -7.99
CA VAL A 223 8.63 -15.61 -7.43
C VAL A 223 7.24 -14.99 -7.20
N ALA A 224 6.22 -15.47 -7.91
CA ALA A 224 4.82 -15.06 -7.74
C ALA A 224 4.25 -15.33 -6.34
N VAL A 225 4.85 -16.26 -5.57
CA VAL A 225 4.50 -16.51 -4.16
C VAL A 225 4.66 -15.24 -3.31
N LEU A 226 5.58 -14.34 -3.69
CA LEU A 226 5.72 -13.04 -3.03
C LEU A 226 4.54 -12.14 -3.41
N PRO A 227 3.74 -11.66 -2.44
CA PRO A 227 2.55 -10.86 -2.73
C PRO A 227 2.79 -9.67 -3.68
N PRO A 228 3.88 -8.88 -3.54
CA PRO A 228 4.14 -7.77 -4.47
C PRO A 228 4.30 -8.18 -5.93
N VAL A 229 4.86 -9.36 -6.19
CA VAL A 229 5.06 -9.89 -7.55
C VAL A 229 3.72 -10.35 -8.14
N SER A 230 2.86 -10.95 -7.32
CA SER A 230 1.48 -11.26 -7.71
C SER A 230 0.70 -10.01 -8.11
N PHE A 231 0.75 -8.94 -7.29
CA PHE A 231 0.07 -7.67 -7.61
C PHE A 231 0.64 -6.99 -8.87
N LEU A 232 1.95 -7.14 -9.13
CA LEU A 232 2.57 -6.65 -10.36
C LEU A 232 1.97 -7.34 -11.60
N GLY A 233 1.73 -8.65 -11.53
CA GLY A 233 1.04 -9.35 -12.62
C GLY A 233 -0.43 -8.93 -12.77
N VAL A 234 -1.12 -8.58 -11.67
CA VAL A 234 -2.45 -7.99 -11.76
C VAL A 234 -2.42 -6.66 -12.50
N ALA A 235 -1.46 -5.77 -12.22
CA ALA A 235 -1.32 -4.52 -12.99
C ALA A 235 -1.16 -4.82 -14.49
N ARG A 236 -0.25 -5.73 -14.82
CA ARG A 236 0.09 -6.08 -16.21
C ARG A 236 -1.06 -6.73 -16.96
N THR A 237 -1.82 -7.62 -16.32
CA THR A 237 -3.00 -8.24 -16.94
C THR A 237 -4.07 -7.19 -17.27
N VAL A 238 -4.27 -6.19 -16.40
CA VAL A 238 -5.24 -5.11 -16.62
C VAL A 238 -4.84 -4.22 -17.80
N TRP A 239 -3.59 -3.74 -17.84
CA TRP A 239 -3.22 -2.71 -18.82
C TRP A 239 -2.58 -3.25 -20.09
N ALA A 240 -1.71 -4.26 -20.01
CA ALA A 240 -1.03 -4.86 -21.15
C ALA A 240 -1.84 -6.03 -21.76
N GLY A 241 -2.69 -6.67 -20.95
CA GLY A 241 -3.54 -7.79 -21.36
C GLY A 241 -2.85 -9.16 -21.24
N ALA A 242 -3.57 -10.23 -21.60
CA ALA A 242 -3.10 -11.61 -21.47
C ALA A 242 -1.89 -11.98 -22.35
N ASN A 243 -1.54 -11.14 -23.33
CA ASN A 243 -0.40 -11.33 -24.23
C ASN A 243 0.92 -10.80 -23.65
N ASP A 244 0.89 -10.13 -22.50
CA ASP A 244 2.11 -9.69 -21.82
C ASP A 244 2.89 -10.93 -21.32
N THR A 245 4.17 -11.00 -21.69
CA THR A 245 5.02 -12.17 -21.40
C THR A 245 5.21 -12.42 -19.90
N PHE A 246 5.17 -11.36 -19.09
CA PHE A 246 5.31 -11.46 -17.65
C PHE A 246 4.00 -11.96 -17.02
N ALA A 247 2.86 -11.36 -17.39
CA ALA A 247 1.54 -11.80 -16.95
C ALA A 247 1.25 -13.26 -17.36
N ALA A 248 1.54 -13.64 -18.60
CA ALA A 248 1.38 -15.00 -19.10
C ALA A 248 2.31 -16.00 -18.39
N GLY A 249 3.48 -15.55 -17.93
CA GLY A 249 4.42 -16.37 -17.14
C GLY A 249 3.94 -16.67 -15.72
N MET A 250 3.11 -15.81 -15.15
CA MET A 250 2.54 -16.04 -13.80
C MET A 250 1.28 -16.91 -13.82
N ALA A 251 0.62 -17.05 -14.96
CA ALA A 251 -0.61 -17.84 -15.11
C ALA A 251 -0.38 -19.33 -15.40
N ARG A 252 0.89 -19.77 -15.52
CA ARG A 252 1.31 -21.15 -15.77
C ARG A 252 1.84 -21.81 -14.51
#